data_AF-A0A482RDK4-F1
#
_entry.id   AF-A0A482RDK4-F1
#
_cell.length_a   1.000
_cell.length_b   1.000
_cell.length_c   1.000
_cell.angle_alpha   90.00
_cell.angle_beta   90.00
_cell.angle_gamma   90.00
#
_symmetry.space_group_name_H-M   'P 1'
#
loop_
_entity.id
_entity.type
_entity.pdbx_description
1 polymer ?
#
loop_
_entity_poly.entity_id
_entity_poly.type
_entity_poly.pdbx_seq_one_letter_code
_entity_poly.pdbx_strand_id
1 'polypeptide(L)'
;MRCTPRVTCCVCAHAPPPAAAGFSGLNAEALTTFVDDGGNLLVAGAGDVSLELRNLAHAFGVDFDAKSSRVIDHHAFHKETDGGSHTRVLSSAYYPSPYLVGHELASAVEAGNAPVTVFEGVGMSVARDNILVTRVLTASPTGYSASPKDAVQEAPQSAGDDTTLVAAVQARNNARAVFIGSMW
;
A
#
# COMPACT_ATOMS: atom_id res chain seq x y z
N MET A 1 18.12 -19.99 0.05
CA MET A 1 16.69 -20.14 0.36
C MET A 1 15.98 -20.60 -0.92
N ARG A 2 15.26 -21.72 -0.90
CA ARG A 2 14.51 -22.24 -2.06
C ARG A 2 13.03 -21.96 -1.82
N CYS A 3 12.39 -21.21 -2.72
CA CYS A 3 10.93 -21.14 -2.78
C CYS A 3 10.42 -22.44 -3.41
N THR A 4 9.60 -23.17 -2.67
CA THR A 4 8.82 -24.33 -3.12
C THR A 4 7.36 -23.91 -3.38
N PRO A 5 6.57 -24.69 -4.15
CA PRO A 5 5.25 -24.23 -4.61
C PRO A 5 4.29 -24.19 -3.42
N ARG A 6 3.60 -23.04 -3.26
CA ARG A 6 2.74 -22.61 -2.12
C ARG A 6 3.45 -21.91 -0.95
N VAL A 7 4.54 -21.21 -1.19
CA VAL A 7 5.13 -20.29 -0.20
C VAL A 7 4.59 -18.88 -0.44
N THR A 8 4.30 -18.11 0.62
CA THR A 8 4.07 -16.66 0.50
C THR A 8 5.43 -15.96 0.48
N CYS A 9 5.69 -15.12 -0.53
CA CYS A 9 6.89 -14.29 -0.58
C CYS A 9 6.60 -12.92 0.06
N CYS A 10 7.38 -12.53 1.06
CA CYS A 10 7.31 -11.19 1.67
C CYS A 10 8.49 -10.34 1.22
N VAL A 11 8.21 -9.14 0.70
CA VAL A 11 9.21 -8.17 0.26
C VAL A 11 9.01 -6.86 1.03
N CYS A 12 10.01 -6.47 1.82
CA CYS A 12 9.98 -5.23 2.61
C CYS A 12 11.12 -4.31 2.15
N ALA A 13 10.84 -3.02 1.94
CA ALA A 13 11.87 -2.01 1.72
C ALA A 13 11.87 -0.98 2.87
N HIS A 14 12.84 -1.10 3.78
CA HIS A 14 13.30 0.03 4.57
C HIS A 14 14.37 0.78 3.77
N ALA A 15 14.67 2.03 4.14
CA ALA A 15 15.73 2.86 3.55
C ALA A 15 16.91 2.03 3.00
N PRO A 16 17.43 2.35 1.80
CA PRO A 16 18.37 1.47 1.13
C PRO A 16 19.57 1.23 2.05
N PRO A 17 20.02 -0.02 2.28
CA PRO A 17 21.43 -0.20 2.59
C PRO A 17 22.24 0.52 1.51
N PRO A 18 23.43 1.08 1.80
CA PRO A 18 24.25 1.70 0.77
C PRO A 18 24.45 0.65 -0.34
N ALA A 19 23.80 0.89 -1.48
CA ALA A 19 23.40 -0.14 -2.43
C ALA A 19 22.55 -1.27 -1.81
N ALA A 20 21.22 -1.21 -2.01
CA ALA A 20 20.52 -2.45 -2.32
C ALA A 20 21.13 -2.94 -3.64
N ALA A 21 22.25 -3.65 -3.55
CA ALA A 21 22.73 -4.50 -4.64
C ALA A 21 21.50 -5.31 -5.04
N GLY A 22 20.98 -5.04 -6.24
CA GLY A 22 19.69 -5.52 -6.68
C GLY A 22 19.54 -6.98 -6.30
N PHE A 23 18.39 -7.31 -5.73
CA PHE A 23 17.95 -8.67 -5.45
C PHE A 23 18.60 -9.65 -6.43
N SER A 24 19.64 -10.38 -6.01
CA SER A 24 20.44 -11.16 -6.96
C SER A 24 19.58 -12.33 -7.47
N GLY A 25 18.96 -12.13 -8.63
CA GLY A 25 18.00 -13.04 -9.26
C GLY A 25 16.52 -12.81 -8.94
N LEU A 26 16.16 -11.83 -8.10
CA LEU A 26 14.78 -11.54 -7.68
C LEU A 26 14.33 -10.17 -8.21
N ASN A 27 14.08 -10.08 -9.52
CA ASN A 27 13.58 -8.86 -10.16
C ASN A 27 12.05 -8.89 -10.29
N ALA A 28 11.47 -7.80 -10.81
CA ALA A 28 10.02 -7.71 -11.02
C ALA A 28 9.49 -8.88 -11.89
N GLU A 29 10.21 -9.25 -12.95
CA GLU A 29 9.85 -10.35 -13.85
C GLU A 29 9.78 -11.71 -13.13
N ALA A 30 10.78 -12.03 -12.31
CA ALA A 30 10.82 -13.26 -11.53
C ALA A 30 9.68 -13.33 -10.49
N LEU A 31 9.37 -12.19 -9.85
CA LEU A 31 8.27 -12.10 -8.89
C LEU A 31 6.89 -12.18 -9.57
N THR A 32 6.73 -11.58 -10.75
CA THR A 32 5.51 -11.72 -11.55
C THR A 32 5.32 -13.17 -11.99
N THR A 33 6.37 -13.81 -12.50
CA THR A 33 6.34 -15.25 -12.89
C THR A 33 5.97 -16.14 -11.70
N PHE A 34 6.53 -15.86 -10.53
CA PHE A 34 6.19 -16.58 -9.30
C PHE A 34 4.70 -16.46 -8.95
N VAL A 35 4.10 -15.29 -9.14
CA VAL A 35 2.66 -15.09 -8.93
C VAL A 35 1.84 -15.79 -10.01
N ASP A 36 2.27 -15.75 -11.27
CA ASP A 36 1.65 -16.48 -12.40
C ASP A 36 1.66 -18.01 -12.19
N ASP A 37 2.68 -18.53 -11.51
CA ASP A 37 2.79 -19.94 -11.10
C ASP A 37 1.94 -20.27 -9.84
N GLY A 38 1.17 -19.32 -9.32
CA GLY A 38 0.26 -19.51 -8.18
C GLY A 38 0.86 -19.12 -6.83
N GLY A 39 2.02 -18.48 -6.80
CA GLY A 39 2.64 -17.94 -5.60
C GLY A 39 1.91 -16.70 -5.06
N ASN A 40 1.93 -16.50 -3.74
CA ASN A 40 1.34 -15.30 -3.12
C ASN A 40 2.41 -14.30 -2.74
N LEU A 41 2.12 -13.02 -2.90
CA LEU A 41 3.05 -11.92 -2.68
C LEU A 41 2.51 -10.95 -1.62
N LEU A 42 3.38 -10.53 -0.70
CA LEU A 42 3.15 -9.41 0.21
C LEU A 42 4.29 -8.42 0.02
N VAL A 43 3.98 -7.20 -0.43
CA VAL A 43 4.93 -6.10 -0.60
C VAL A 43 4.58 -4.99 0.37
N ALA A 44 5.51 -4.65 1.25
CA ALA A 44 5.39 -3.50 2.12
C ALA A 44 6.51 -2.49 1.80
N GLY A 45 6.12 -1.26 1.51
CA GLY A 45 7.05 -0.18 1.21
C GLY A 45 6.69 1.03 2.03
N ALA A 46 7.65 1.56 2.80
CA ALA A 46 7.47 2.83 3.47
C ALA A 46 8.14 3.93 2.64
N GLY A 47 7.43 5.01 2.35
CA GLY A 47 7.99 6.33 2.02
C GLY A 47 8.93 6.50 0.81
N ASP A 48 10.08 5.83 0.79
CA ASP A 48 11.07 5.84 -0.29
C ASP A 48 11.14 4.47 -0.96
N VAL A 49 9.97 3.99 -1.41
CA VAL A 49 9.82 2.76 -2.18
C VAL A 49 10.70 2.81 -3.43
N SER A 50 11.49 1.76 -3.66
CA SER A 50 12.44 1.69 -4.77
C SER A 50 11.74 1.63 -6.12
N LEU A 51 12.45 1.98 -7.20
CA LEU A 51 11.91 1.93 -8.55
C LEU A 51 11.50 0.50 -8.94
N GLU A 52 12.24 -0.50 -8.49
CA GLU A 52 11.95 -1.91 -8.76
C GLU A 52 10.62 -2.35 -8.14
N LEU A 53 10.35 -1.94 -6.88
CA LEU A 53 9.08 -2.24 -6.22
C LEU A 53 7.91 -1.46 -6.82
N ARG A 54 8.16 -0.22 -7.28
CA ARG A 54 7.18 0.56 -8.03
C ARG A 54 6.82 -0.11 -9.34
N ASN A 55 7.81 -0.56 -10.11
CA ASN A 55 7.60 -1.29 -11.36
C ASN A 55 6.90 -2.64 -11.12
N LEU A 56 7.24 -3.33 -10.03
CA LEU A 56 6.54 -4.55 -9.63
C LEU A 56 5.06 -4.25 -9.33
N ALA A 57 4.76 -3.27 -8.48
CA ALA A 57 3.37 -2.90 -8.16
C ALA A 57 2.58 -2.46 -9.41
N HIS A 58 3.23 -1.70 -10.31
CA HIS A 58 2.65 -1.27 -11.57
C HIS A 58 2.21 -2.46 -12.44
N ALA A 59 2.99 -3.56 -12.45
CA ALA A 59 2.62 -4.78 -13.16
C ALA A 59 1.35 -5.45 -12.60
N PHE A 60 0.98 -5.15 -11.35
CA PHE A 60 -0.28 -5.58 -10.71
C PHE A 60 -1.39 -4.50 -10.75
N GLY A 61 -1.17 -3.39 -11.46
CA GLY A 61 -2.13 -2.29 -11.59
C GLY A 61 -2.25 -1.42 -10.34
N VAL A 62 -1.19 -1.36 -9.53
CA VAL A 62 -1.08 -0.52 -8.33
C VAL A 62 0.09 0.44 -8.52
N ASP A 63 -0.18 1.74 -8.38
CA ASP A 63 0.82 2.78 -8.57
C ASP A 63 1.15 3.45 -7.24
N PHE A 64 2.37 3.24 -6.72
CA PHE A 64 2.84 4.01 -5.58
C PHE A 64 3.02 5.48 -5.97
N ASP A 65 2.58 6.38 -5.11
CA ASP A 65 2.78 7.82 -5.28
C ASP A 65 4.25 8.21 -5.30
N ALA A 66 4.57 9.38 -5.88
CA ALA A 66 5.92 9.84 -6.18
C ALA A 66 6.94 9.61 -5.06
N LYS A 67 8.22 9.44 -5.43
CA LYS A 67 9.30 9.25 -4.44
C LYS A 67 9.30 10.38 -3.41
N SER A 68 9.53 10.03 -2.15
CA SER A 68 9.52 10.96 -1.01
C SER A 68 8.16 11.60 -0.69
N SER A 69 7.08 11.23 -1.40
CA SER A 69 5.72 11.54 -0.97
C SER A 69 5.35 10.75 0.28
N ARG A 70 4.43 11.30 1.06
CA ARG A 70 3.77 10.67 2.20
C ARG A 70 2.29 10.99 2.14
N VAL A 71 1.47 10.12 2.70
CA VAL A 71 0.07 10.46 2.98
C VAL A 71 0.05 11.45 4.15
N ILE A 72 -0.58 12.59 3.93
CA ILE A 72 -0.69 13.70 4.86
C ILE A 72 -2.17 13.94 5.12
N ASP A 73 -2.54 14.12 6.39
CA ASP A 73 -3.90 14.50 6.77
C ASP A 73 -3.88 15.46 7.95
N HIS A 74 -4.30 16.71 7.72
CA HIS A 74 -4.29 17.72 8.77
C HIS A 74 -5.49 17.64 9.73
N HIS A 75 -6.46 16.78 9.46
CA HIS A 75 -7.67 16.62 10.27
C HIS A 75 -7.66 15.30 11.05
N ALA A 76 -7.28 14.19 10.40
CA ALA A 76 -7.25 12.86 10.99
C ALA A 76 -5.80 12.32 11.08
N PHE A 77 -5.05 12.81 12.08
CA PHE A 77 -3.69 12.34 12.39
C PHE A 77 -3.49 12.05 13.87
N HIS A 78 -2.49 11.24 14.18
CA HIS A 78 -2.18 10.81 15.53
C HIS A 78 -1.37 11.88 16.29
N LYS A 79 -2.06 12.82 16.94
CA LYS A 79 -1.48 14.03 17.58
C LYS A 79 -0.35 13.78 18.57
N GLU A 80 -0.38 12.66 19.30
CA GLU A 80 0.60 12.39 20.36
C GLU A 80 1.95 11.91 19.82
N THR A 81 1.95 11.28 18.64
CA THR A 81 3.13 10.59 18.11
C THR A 81 3.52 11.04 16.70
N ASP A 82 2.79 12.02 16.15
CA ASP A 82 3.16 12.69 14.91
C ASP A 82 4.29 13.71 15.14
N GLY A 83 5.21 13.79 14.18
CA GLY A 83 6.38 14.69 14.24
C GLY A 83 6.10 16.15 13.85
N GLY A 84 4.84 16.53 13.63
CA GLY A 84 4.42 17.87 13.20
C GLY A 84 4.21 18.02 11.70
N SER A 85 4.51 16.97 10.91
CA SER A 85 4.26 16.95 9.46
C SER A 85 2.90 16.34 9.09
N HIS A 86 2.14 15.87 10.07
CA HIS A 86 0.81 15.29 9.91
C HIS A 86 0.80 14.08 8.94
N THR A 87 1.88 13.30 8.97
CA THR A 87 2.09 12.12 8.12
C THR A 87 1.65 10.82 8.79
N ARG A 88 1.37 10.87 10.09
CA ARG A 88 0.88 9.73 10.87
C ARG A 88 -0.64 9.73 10.88
N VAL A 89 -1.22 9.40 9.73
CA VAL A 89 -2.65 9.54 9.45
C VAL A 89 -3.48 8.44 10.11
N LEU A 90 -4.74 8.75 10.38
CA LEU A 90 -5.71 7.85 10.95
C LEU A 90 -6.71 7.44 9.88
N SER A 91 -6.95 6.15 9.72
CA SER A 91 -7.98 5.64 8.81
C SER A 91 -8.79 4.50 9.43
N SER A 92 -10.09 4.53 9.18
CA SER A 92 -11.03 3.43 9.45
C SER A 92 -11.82 3.03 8.19
N ALA A 93 -11.36 3.48 7.01
CA ALA A 93 -12.03 3.25 5.73
C ALA A 93 -11.64 1.90 5.11
N TYR A 94 -12.02 0.80 5.79
CA TYR A 94 -11.78 -0.55 5.29
C TYR A 94 -12.81 -0.96 4.25
N TYR A 95 -12.42 -1.85 3.36
CA TYR A 95 -13.33 -2.52 2.45
C TYR A 95 -14.28 -3.45 3.24
N PRO A 96 -15.61 -3.28 3.14
CA PRO A 96 -16.59 -4.00 3.96
C PRO A 96 -16.82 -5.42 3.42
N SER A 97 -15.82 -6.31 3.54
CA SER A 97 -15.95 -7.71 3.15
C SER A 97 -15.38 -8.65 4.21
N PRO A 98 -16.21 -9.54 4.79
CA PRO A 98 -15.75 -10.48 5.82
C PRO A 98 -14.71 -11.47 5.28
N TYR A 99 -14.65 -11.67 3.96
CA TYR A 99 -13.69 -12.55 3.31
C TYR A 99 -12.29 -11.93 3.13
N LEU A 100 -12.18 -10.61 3.23
CA LEU A 100 -10.91 -9.88 3.14
C LEU A 100 -10.41 -9.44 4.50
N VAL A 101 -11.26 -8.77 5.28
CA VAL A 101 -10.88 -8.15 6.56
C VAL A 101 -11.29 -8.96 7.79
N GLY A 102 -12.01 -10.06 7.60
CA GLY A 102 -12.59 -10.88 8.66
C GLY A 102 -13.98 -10.40 9.09
N HIS A 103 -14.78 -11.30 9.67
CA HIS A 103 -16.17 -11.02 10.06
C HIS A 103 -16.30 -9.89 11.07
N GLU A 104 -15.46 -9.87 12.10
CA GLU A 104 -15.51 -8.86 13.16
C GLU A 104 -15.28 -7.45 12.61
N LEU A 105 -14.23 -7.25 11.81
CA LEU A 105 -13.92 -5.96 11.23
C LEU A 105 -14.96 -5.54 10.18
N ALA A 106 -15.43 -6.46 9.34
CA ALA A 106 -16.48 -6.16 8.36
C ALA A 106 -17.78 -5.69 9.05
N SER A 107 -18.22 -6.39 10.10
CA SER A 107 -19.39 -5.98 10.89
C SER A 107 -19.17 -4.63 11.60
N ALA A 108 -17.95 -4.34 12.05
CA ALA A 108 -17.64 -3.05 12.66
C ALA A 108 -17.67 -1.89 11.65
N VAL A 109 -17.22 -2.13 10.41
CA VAL A 109 -17.35 -1.16 9.31
C VAL A 109 -18.82 -0.87 9.00
N GLU A 110 -19.64 -1.91 8.86
CA GLU A 110 -21.09 -1.76 8.62
C GLU A 110 -21.80 -1.02 9.75
N ALA A 111 -21.39 -1.24 11.00
CA ALA A 111 -21.93 -0.56 12.17
C ALA A 111 -21.37 0.86 12.40
N GLY A 112 -20.40 1.30 11.59
CA GLY A 112 -19.76 2.61 11.73
C GLY A 112 -18.86 2.75 12.96
N ASN A 113 -18.39 1.64 13.52
CA ASN A 113 -17.51 1.59 14.69
C ASN A 113 -16.19 0.85 14.42
N ALA A 114 -15.75 0.84 13.15
CA ALA A 114 -14.50 0.23 12.75
C ALA A 114 -13.30 0.81 13.53
N PRO A 115 -12.35 -0.03 13.96
CA PRO A 115 -11.15 0.40 14.65
C PRO A 115 -10.32 1.33 13.78
N VAL A 116 -9.80 2.40 14.37
CA VAL A 116 -8.94 3.35 13.68
C VAL A 116 -7.52 2.78 13.60
N THR A 117 -7.02 2.60 12.37
CA THR A 117 -5.63 2.25 12.09
C THR A 117 -4.78 3.50 11.97
N VAL A 118 -3.61 3.48 12.61
CA VAL A 118 -2.55 4.46 12.38
C VAL A 118 -1.73 4.01 11.18
N PHE A 119 -1.57 4.89 10.19
CA PHE A 119 -0.80 4.64 8.99
C PHE A 119 0.27 5.71 8.83
N GLU A 120 1.50 5.32 8.53
CA GLU A 120 2.58 6.25 8.21
C GLU A 120 3.39 5.74 7.02
N GLY A 121 3.27 6.41 5.87
CA GLY A 121 3.97 5.97 4.68
C GLY A 121 3.47 6.63 3.39
N VAL A 122 3.63 5.93 2.27
CA VAL A 122 3.32 6.42 0.92
C VAL A 122 1.93 5.99 0.48
N GLY A 123 1.23 6.85 -0.25
CA GLY A 123 -0.06 6.52 -0.85
C GLY A 123 0.10 5.68 -2.12
N MET A 124 -1.00 5.06 -2.56
CA MET A 124 -1.10 4.38 -3.84
C MET A 124 -2.34 4.83 -4.59
N SER A 125 -2.28 4.81 -5.92
CA SER A 125 -3.43 4.94 -6.81
C SER A 125 -3.70 3.64 -7.55
N VAL A 126 -4.96 3.42 -7.88
CA VAL A 126 -5.45 2.24 -8.59
C VAL A 126 -6.46 2.71 -9.62
N ALA A 127 -6.36 2.23 -10.86
CA ALA A 127 -7.32 2.54 -11.90
C ALA A 127 -8.72 2.01 -11.53
N ARG A 128 -9.75 2.87 -11.62
CA ARG A 128 -11.11 2.54 -11.16
C ARG A 128 -11.78 1.42 -11.96
N ASP A 129 -11.35 1.19 -13.20
CA ASP A 129 -11.81 0.12 -14.09
C ASP A 129 -11.07 -1.21 -13.86
N ASN A 130 -10.03 -1.23 -13.01
CA ASN A 130 -9.30 -2.44 -12.67
C ASN A 130 -10.07 -3.29 -11.64
N ILE A 131 -10.89 -4.21 -12.14
CA ILE A 131 -11.71 -5.12 -11.34
C ILE A 131 -10.91 -6.14 -10.49
N LEU A 132 -9.61 -6.31 -10.74
CA LEU A 132 -8.78 -7.29 -10.04
C LEU A 132 -8.15 -6.73 -8.77
N VAL A 133 -8.17 -5.41 -8.60
CA VAL A 133 -7.57 -4.72 -7.45
C VAL A 133 -8.68 -4.23 -6.52
N THR A 134 -8.61 -4.64 -5.27
CA THR A 134 -9.46 -4.15 -4.18
C THR A 134 -8.64 -3.19 -3.32
N ARG A 135 -9.15 -1.97 -3.14
CA ARG A 135 -8.63 -1.00 -2.16
C ARG A 135 -9.11 -1.44 -0.76
N VAL A 136 -8.26 -2.17 -0.04
CA VAL A 136 -8.60 -2.78 1.25
C VAL A 136 -8.71 -1.72 2.35
N LEU A 137 -7.83 -0.72 2.31
CA LEU A 137 -7.85 0.43 3.20
C LEU A 137 -7.52 1.68 2.39
N THR A 138 -8.34 2.72 2.50
CA THR A 138 -8.10 4.02 1.86
C THR A 138 -7.80 5.09 2.91
N ALA A 139 -7.29 6.24 2.48
CA ALA A 139 -7.15 7.40 3.33
C ALA A 139 -8.53 7.99 3.67
N SER A 140 -8.54 8.93 4.62
CA SER A 140 -9.73 9.73 4.90
C SER A 140 -10.04 10.68 3.72
N PRO A 141 -11.27 11.21 3.61
CA PRO A 141 -11.61 12.20 2.59
C PRO A 141 -10.78 13.49 2.62
N THR A 142 -10.09 13.78 3.73
CA THR A 142 -9.22 14.96 3.88
C THR A 142 -7.74 14.65 3.68
N GLY A 143 -7.39 13.37 3.53
CA GLY A 143 -6.02 12.94 3.28
C GLY A 143 -5.57 13.20 1.85
N TYR A 144 -4.28 13.41 1.63
CA TYR A 144 -3.69 13.52 0.30
C TYR A 144 -2.23 13.07 0.30
N SER A 145 -1.67 12.76 -0.86
CA SER A 145 -0.30 12.27 -0.98
C SER A 145 0.61 13.31 -1.61
N ALA A 146 1.60 13.80 -0.86
CA ALA A 146 2.55 14.81 -1.32
C ALA A 146 3.88 14.73 -0.57
N SER A 147 4.90 15.46 -1.03
CA SER A 147 6.14 15.63 -0.26
C SER A 147 5.86 16.52 0.96
N PRO A 148 6.14 16.07 2.20
CA PRO A 148 5.93 16.89 3.40
C PRO A 148 6.92 18.06 3.53
N LYS A 149 7.96 18.10 2.69
CA LYS A 149 9.01 19.13 2.71
C LYS A 149 8.75 20.27 1.73
N ASP A 150 8.00 19.98 0.67
CA ASP A 150 7.82 20.88 -0.46
C ASP A 150 6.40 21.46 -0.46
N ALA A 151 6.27 22.71 -0.92
CA ALA A 151 4.95 23.29 -1.10
C ALA A 151 4.21 22.57 -2.24
N VAL A 152 2.94 22.25 -2.00
CA VAL A 152 2.07 21.63 -3.01
C VAL A 152 1.71 22.68 -4.06
N GLN A 153 2.33 22.59 -5.23
CA GLN A 153 2.12 23.51 -6.36
C GLN A 153 1.10 22.98 -7.38
N GLU A 154 1.07 21.66 -7.53
CA GLU A 154 0.17 20.95 -8.44
C GLU A 154 -0.76 20.03 -7.66
N ALA A 155 -1.84 19.59 -8.30
CA ALA A 155 -2.73 18.62 -7.69
C ALA A 155 -1.96 17.34 -7.31
N PRO A 156 -2.08 16.85 -6.07
CA PRO A 156 -1.41 15.62 -5.66
C PRO A 156 -1.90 14.43 -6.49
N GLN A 157 -1.02 13.43 -6.68
CA GLN A 157 -1.31 12.25 -7.49
C GLN A 157 -2.53 11.47 -6.98
N SER A 158 -2.71 11.43 -5.66
CA SER A 158 -3.88 10.85 -5.01
C SER A 158 -4.36 11.78 -3.89
N ALA A 159 -5.69 11.90 -3.76
CA ALA A 159 -6.34 12.68 -2.72
C ALA A 159 -7.66 12.05 -2.30
N GLY A 160 -8.05 12.31 -1.06
CA GLY A 160 -9.26 11.81 -0.44
C GLY A 160 -9.32 10.30 -0.36
N ASP A 161 -10.52 9.77 -0.59
CA ASP A 161 -10.80 8.33 -0.59
C ASP A 161 -10.21 7.58 -1.79
N ASP A 162 -9.69 8.29 -2.80
CA ASP A 162 -8.93 7.68 -3.89
C ASP A 162 -7.50 7.30 -3.50
N THR A 163 -6.95 7.90 -2.43
CA THR A 163 -5.64 7.48 -1.89
C THR A 163 -5.78 6.11 -1.22
N THR A 164 -5.15 5.10 -1.82
CA THR A 164 -5.14 3.73 -1.31
C THR A 164 -3.95 3.52 -0.37
N LEU A 165 -4.19 3.00 0.82
CA LEU A 165 -3.17 2.69 1.83
C LEU A 165 -2.74 1.22 1.78
N VAL A 166 -3.72 0.35 1.51
CA VAL A 166 -3.53 -1.10 1.32
C VAL A 166 -4.31 -1.53 0.08
N ALA A 167 -3.62 -2.11 -0.90
CA ALA A 167 -4.21 -2.67 -2.10
C ALA A 167 -4.04 -4.20 -2.10
N ALA A 168 -5.10 -4.93 -2.42
CA ALA A 168 -5.04 -6.37 -2.61
C ALA A 168 -5.45 -6.72 -4.03
N VAL A 169 -4.72 -7.66 -4.65
CA VAL A 169 -4.92 -8.12 -6.01
C VAL A 169 -5.23 -9.60 -5.97
N GLN A 170 -6.31 -9.99 -6.64
CA GLN A 170 -6.58 -11.39 -6.95
C GLN A 170 -6.32 -11.60 -8.45
N ALA A 171 -5.24 -12.29 -8.76
CA ALA A 171 -4.88 -12.62 -10.13
C ALA A 171 -5.85 -13.66 -10.72
N ARG A 172 -5.86 -13.79 -12.06
CA ARG A 172 -6.77 -14.72 -12.77
C ARG A 172 -6.54 -16.19 -12.43
N ASN A 173 -5.35 -16.53 -11.97
CA ASN A 173 -4.98 -17.86 -11.47
C ASN A 173 -5.29 -18.04 -9.96
N ASN A 174 -6.02 -17.10 -9.34
CA ASN A 174 -6.32 -17.03 -7.90
C ASN A 174 -5.13 -16.79 -6.98
N ALA A 175 -3.95 -16.49 -7.52
CA ALA A 175 -2.84 -15.99 -6.71
C ALA A 175 -3.17 -14.62 -6.12
N ARG A 176 -2.60 -14.31 -4.96
CA ARG A 176 -2.89 -13.10 -4.20
C ARG A 176 -1.62 -12.27 -4.03
N ALA A 177 -1.72 -10.98 -4.39
CA ALA A 177 -0.67 -10.00 -4.11
C ALA A 177 -1.24 -8.87 -3.24
N VAL A 178 -0.55 -8.48 -2.18
CA VAL A 178 -0.97 -7.36 -1.31
C VAL A 178 0.16 -6.34 -1.26
N PHE A 179 -0.19 -5.08 -1.50
CA PHE A 179 0.72 -3.93 -1.46
C PHE A 179 0.31 -3.02 -0.30
N ILE A 180 1.29 -2.67 0.53
CA ILE A 180 1.11 -1.87 1.73
C ILE A 180 2.05 -0.67 1.63
N GLY A 181 1.50 0.53 1.76
CA GLY A 181 2.28 1.77 1.71
C GLY A 181 2.98 2.16 3.02
N SER A 182 2.98 1.29 4.03
CA SER A 182 3.56 1.53 5.35
C SER A 182 4.22 0.26 5.92
N MET A 183 5.16 0.45 6.85
CA MET A 183 5.84 -0.63 7.59
C MET A 183 5.94 -0.34 9.10
N TRP A 184 5.24 0.68 9.58
CA TRP A 184 5.31 1.15 10.97
C TRP A 184 4.06 0.77 11.77
#